data_AF-W1DFZ2-F1
#
_entry.id   AF-W1DFZ2-F1
#
_cell.length_a   1.000
_cell.length_b   1.000
_cell.length_c   1.000
_cell.angle_alpha   90.00
_cell.angle_beta   90.00
_cell.angle_gamma   90.00
#
_symmetry.space_group_name_H-M   'P 1'
#
loop_
_entity.id
_entity.type
_entity.pdbx_description
1 polymer ?
#
loop_
_entity_poly.entity_id
_entity_poly.type
_entity_poly.pdbx_seq_one_letter_code
_entity_poly.pdbx_strand_id
1 'polypeptide(L)'
;MICPHENAAIGMAHGYYLGTGKVQAVMVHTNVGLANAACGVINLANSNIPVLIFGGRTPISEHSHFGCRNTPIGYGQEMRDQAALIRESVKWDFELRLADQIGEHVDRAWAIASLPAERAGLPELTA
;
A
#
# COMPACT_ATOMS: atom_id res chain seq x y z
N MET A 1 0.43 10.11 12.10
CA MET A 1 -0.75 10.04 12.99
C MET A 1 -1.12 8.58 13.15
N ILE A 2 -1.48 8.15 14.36
CA ILE A 2 -1.97 6.78 14.61
C ILE A 2 -3.49 6.85 14.67
N CYS A 3 -4.16 5.86 14.09
CA CYS A 3 -5.60 5.70 14.12
C CYS A 3 -5.97 4.29 14.60
N PRO A 4 -7.15 4.12 15.22
CA PRO A 4 -7.55 2.85 15.80
C PRO A 4 -7.93 1.79 14.76
N HIS A 5 -8.13 2.17 13.49
CA HIS A 5 -8.56 1.26 12.42
C HIS A 5 -8.09 1.72 11.04
N GLU A 6 -7.76 0.80 10.14
CA GLU A 6 -7.19 1.09 8.82
C GLU A 6 -8.16 1.82 7.89
N ASN A 7 -9.45 1.46 7.88
CA ASN A 7 -10.49 2.25 7.19
C ASN A 7 -10.50 3.73 7.62
N ALA A 8 -10.29 4.03 8.91
CA ALA A 8 -10.20 5.42 9.36
C ALA A 8 -8.91 6.08 8.82
N ALA A 9 -7.79 5.36 8.78
CA ALA A 9 -6.55 5.82 8.17
C ALA A 9 -6.75 6.25 6.70
N ILE A 10 -7.39 5.38 5.92
CA ILE A 10 -7.67 5.62 4.50
C ILE A 10 -8.65 6.79 4.34
N GLY A 11 -9.72 6.84 5.14
CA GLY A 11 -10.68 7.95 5.11
C GLY A 11 -10.04 9.31 5.45
N MET A 12 -9.11 9.35 6.40
CA MET A 12 -8.35 10.57 6.70
C MET A 12 -7.46 10.99 5.54
N ALA A 13 -6.77 10.05 4.88
CA ALA A 13 -5.96 10.36 3.70
C ALA A 13 -6.82 10.88 2.54
N HIS A 14 -7.98 10.26 2.33
CA HIS A 14 -8.97 10.70 1.34
C HIS A 14 -9.39 12.15 1.61
N GLY A 15 -9.90 12.44 2.80
CA GLY A 15 -10.36 13.78 3.17
C GLY A 15 -9.24 14.84 3.15
N TYR A 16 -8.03 14.46 3.54
CA TYR A 16 -6.87 15.36 3.50
C TYR A 16 -6.53 15.77 2.07
N TYR A 17 -6.54 14.83 1.12
CA TYR A 17 -6.32 15.17 -0.29
C TYR A 17 -7.41 16.11 -0.81
N LEU A 18 -8.70 15.85 -0.52
CA LEU A 18 -9.79 16.73 -0.93
C LEU A 18 -9.65 18.15 -0.36
N GLY A 19 -9.18 18.29 0.88
CA GLY A 19 -9.02 19.58 1.53
C GLY A 19 -7.77 20.36 1.09
N THR A 20 -6.72 19.68 0.60
CA THR A 20 -5.40 20.30 0.42
C THR A 20 -4.78 20.11 -0.97
N GLY A 21 -5.27 19.16 -1.76
CA GLY A 21 -4.66 18.70 -3.01
C GLY A 21 -3.33 17.95 -2.82
N LYS A 22 -2.95 17.59 -1.59
CA LYS A 22 -1.66 16.94 -1.30
C LYS A 22 -1.84 15.45 -1.05
N VAL A 23 -1.04 14.65 -1.75
CA VAL A 23 -0.99 13.19 -1.61
C VAL A 23 -0.50 12.81 -0.21
N GLN A 24 -1.13 11.82 0.40
CA GLN A 24 -0.76 11.29 1.71
C GLN A 24 -0.23 9.86 1.61
N ALA A 25 0.61 9.51 2.58
CA ALA A 25 1.04 8.14 2.81
C ALA A 25 0.23 7.50 3.94
N VAL A 26 -0.21 6.27 3.73
CA VAL A 26 -0.89 5.44 4.73
C VAL A 26 -0.11 4.15 4.90
N MET A 27 0.26 3.83 6.14
CA MET A 27 0.92 2.58 6.49
C MET A 27 -0.07 1.68 7.22
N VAL A 28 -0.20 0.44 6.78
CA VAL A 28 -1.11 -0.55 7.36
C VAL A 28 -0.36 -1.82 7.72
N HIS A 29 -0.88 -2.53 8.73
CA HIS A 29 -0.32 -3.81 9.14
C HIS A 29 -0.43 -4.86 8.01
N THR A 30 0.41 -5.89 8.06
CA THR A 30 0.35 -7.02 7.10
C THR A 30 -1.01 -7.75 7.20
N ASN A 31 -1.38 -8.47 6.14
CA ASN A 31 -2.54 -9.34 6.07
C ASN A 31 -3.85 -8.66 6.51
N VAL A 32 -4.30 -8.88 7.75
CA VAL A 32 -5.55 -8.35 8.28
C VAL A 32 -5.63 -6.82 8.23
N GLY A 33 -4.50 -6.12 8.40
CA GLY A 33 -4.49 -4.66 8.31
C GLY A 33 -4.74 -4.18 6.88
N LEU A 34 -4.08 -4.79 5.89
CA LEU A 34 -4.33 -4.50 4.49
C LEU A 34 -5.74 -4.91 4.06
N ALA A 35 -6.24 -6.07 4.53
CA ALA A 35 -7.61 -6.52 4.28
C ALA A 35 -8.65 -5.53 4.83
N ASN A 36 -8.44 -5.02 6.05
CA ASN A 36 -9.27 -3.97 6.64
C ASN A 36 -9.23 -2.66 5.86
N ALA A 37 -8.14 -2.38 5.14
CA ALA A 37 -8.00 -1.19 4.31
C ALA A 37 -8.63 -1.36 2.91
N ALA A 38 -8.85 -2.59 2.44
CA ALA A 38 -9.16 -2.89 1.04
C ALA A 38 -10.40 -2.14 0.52
N CYS A 39 -11.49 -2.11 1.29
CA CYS A 39 -12.69 -1.33 0.93
C CYS A 39 -12.38 0.17 0.76
N GLY A 40 -11.51 0.71 1.61
CA GLY A 40 -11.03 2.09 1.49
C GLY A 40 -10.21 2.30 0.21
N VAL A 41 -9.33 1.36 -0.15
CA VAL A 41 -8.53 1.44 -1.39
C VAL A 41 -9.42 1.45 -2.63
N ILE A 42 -10.45 0.60 -2.68
CA ILE A 42 -11.45 0.62 -3.76
C ILE A 42 -12.12 2.00 -3.87
N ASN A 43 -12.46 2.63 -2.74
CA ASN A 43 -13.09 3.95 -2.75
C ASN A 43 -12.14 5.05 -3.22
N LEU A 44 -10.86 4.99 -2.82
CA LEU A 44 -9.83 5.89 -3.34
C LEU A 44 -9.72 5.75 -4.86
N ALA A 45 -9.75 4.50 -5.35
CA ALA A 45 -9.66 4.19 -6.76
C ALA A 45 -10.80 4.83 -7.57
N ASN A 46 -12.02 4.54 -7.16
CA ASN A 46 -13.23 5.05 -7.81
C ASN A 46 -13.36 6.58 -7.72
N SER A 47 -12.73 7.20 -6.74
CA SER A 47 -12.77 8.65 -6.53
C SER A 47 -11.57 9.37 -7.16
N ASN A 48 -10.64 8.66 -7.81
CA ASN A 48 -9.40 9.20 -8.35
C ASN A 48 -8.56 9.96 -7.30
N ILE A 49 -8.49 9.45 -6.08
CA ILE A 49 -7.80 10.11 -4.97
C ILE A 49 -6.42 9.47 -4.80
N PRO A 50 -5.33 10.20 -5.11
CA PRO A 50 -3.98 9.66 -5.03
C PRO A 50 -3.52 9.53 -3.58
N VAL A 51 -3.14 8.32 -3.20
CA VAL A 51 -2.62 7.97 -1.87
C VAL A 51 -1.52 6.92 -2.04
N LEU A 52 -0.42 7.07 -1.31
CA LEU A 52 0.60 6.02 -1.19
C LEU A 52 0.21 5.06 -0.07
N ILE A 53 0.05 3.78 -0.39
CA ILE A 53 -0.32 2.75 0.59
C ILE A 53 0.87 1.81 0.80
N PHE A 54 1.31 1.69 2.04
CA PHE A 54 2.38 0.79 2.46
C PHE A 54 1.80 -0.31 3.34
N GLY A 55 1.70 -1.52 2.79
CA GLY A 55 1.31 -2.71 3.55
C GLY A 55 2.53 -3.40 4.14
N GLY A 56 2.48 -3.75 5.43
CA GLY A 56 3.49 -4.60 6.04
C GLY A 56 3.62 -5.96 5.34
N ARG A 57 4.82 -6.54 5.37
CA ARG A 57 5.10 -7.92 4.93
C ARG A 57 5.90 -8.65 5.98
N THR A 58 5.77 -9.97 6.02
CA THR A 58 6.61 -10.80 6.88
C THR A 58 7.97 -11.03 6.21
N PRO A 59 9.04 -11.32 6.98
CA PRO A 59 10.34 -11.63 6.41
C PRO A 59 10.30 -12.74 5.35
N ILE A 60 11.02 -12.53 4.25
CA ILE A 60 11.10 -13.48 3.12
C ILE A 60 12.10 -14.60 3.42
N SER A 61 13.18 -14.30 4.13
CA SER A 61 14.22 -15.27 4.45
C SER A 61 13.92 -15.99 5.76
N GLU A 62 14.16 -17.31 5.75
CA GLU A 62 14.02 -18.16 6.94
C GLU A 62 15.26 -18.11 7.84
N HIS A 63 16.43 -17.87 7.25
CA HIS A 63 17.71 -17.84 7.96
C HIS A 63 18.76 -17.00 7.20
N SER A 64 19.94 -16.85 7.83
CA SER A 64 21.18 -16.31 7.26
C SER A 64 21.18 -14.83 6.85
N HIS A 65 20.07 -14.12 6.97
CA HIS A 65 19.96 -12.71 6.59
C HIS A 65 19.47 -11.89 7.79
N PHE A 66 19.95 -10.65 7.88
CA PHE A 66 19.42 -9.71 8.87
C PHE A 66 17.93 -9.46 8.61
N GLY A 67 17.13 -9.54 9.67
CA GLY A 67 15.68 -9.43 9.57
C GLY A 67 14.97 -10.68 9.05
N CYS A 68 15.63 -11.85 9.05
CA CYS A 68 14.97 -13.12 8.75
C CYS A 68 13.87 -13.47 9.76
N ARG A 69 12.97 -14.37 9.36
CA ARG A 69 11.89 -14.83 10.21
C ARG A 69 12.47 -15.50 11.47
N ASN A 70 12.09 -14.99 12.64
CA ASN A 70 12.62 -15.44 13.94
C ASN A 70 11.52 -15.81 14.95
N THR A 71 10.26 -15.62 14.59
CA THR A 71 9.09 -15.84 15.45
C THR A 71 7.97 -16.52 14.68
N PRO A 72 7.15 -17.38 15.33
CA PRO A 72 6.06 -18.10 14.67
C PRO A 72 4.99 -17.20 14.02
N ILE A 73 4.79 -15.98 14.54
CA ILE A 73 3.82 -15.01 14.03
C ILE A 73 4.07 -14.68 12.54
N GLY A 74 5.34 -14.69 12.11
CA GLY A 74 5.72 -14.41 10.73
C GLY A 74 5.19 -15.45 9.74
N TYR A 75 4.89 -16.68 10.16
CA TYR A 75 4.26 -17.68 9.29
C TYR A 75 2.74 -17.53 9.28
N GLY A 76 2.14 -17.28 10.44
CA GLY A 76 0.69 -17.17 10.58
C GLY A 76 0.09 -15.93 9.90
N GLN A 77 0.88 -14.86 9.75
CA GLN A 77 0.46 -13.64 9.08
C GLN A 77 0.87 -13.60 7.61
N GLU A 78 1.62 -14.60 7.12
CA GLU A 78 2.10 -14.61 5.74
C GLU A 78 0.98 -14.98 4.77
N MET A 79 0.96 -14.29 3.62
CA MET A 79 0.08 -14.61 2.50
C MET A 79 0.94 -14.80 1.25
N ARG A 80 0.68 -15.88 0.51
CA ARG A 80 1.35 -16.15 -0.78
C ARG A 80 1.28 -14.96 -1.73
N ASP A 81 0.12 -14.31 -1.80
CA ASP A 81 -0.10 -13.10 -2.59
C ASP A 81 -0.98 -12.13 -1.79
N GLN A 82 -0.34 -11.30 -0.96
CA GLN A 82 -1.04 -10.30 -0.16
C GLN A 82 -1.60 -9.16 -1.04
N ALA A 83 -0.87 -8.79 -2.09
CA ALA A 83 -1.24 -7.66 -2.95
C ALA A 83 -2.49 -7.97 -3.79
N ALA A 84 -2.83 -9.24 -4.04
CA ALA A 84 -4.09 -9.64 -4.67
C ALA A 84 -5.34 -9.06 -3.99
N LEU A 85 -5.28 -8.71 -2.69
CA LEU A 85 -6.39 -8.07 -1.98
C LEU A 85 -6.80 -6.72 -2.58
N ILE A 86 -5.86 -6.00 -3.20
CA ILE A 86 -6.07 -4.63 -3.68
C ILE A 86 -5.55 -4.38 -5.10
N ARG A 87 -4.91 -5.36 -5.75
CA ARG A 87 -4.20 -5.19 -7.03
C ARG A 87 -5.08 -4.58 -8.13
N GLU A 88 -6.34 -5.01 -8.23
CA GLU A 88 -7.29 -4.50 -9.22
C GLU A 88 -7.77 -3.06 -8.93
N SER A 89 -7.45 -2.54 -7.74
CA SER A 89 -7.81 -1.21 -7.29
C SER A 89 -6.61 -0.30 -7.14
N VAL A 90 -5.43 -0.69 -7.64
CA VAL A 90 -4.24 0.15 -7.64
C VAL A 90 -3.60 0.22 -9.03
N LYS A 91 -2.98 1.35 -9.36
CA LYS A 91 -2.22 1.63 -10.59
C LYS A 91 -0.92 0.85 -10.63
N TRP A 92 -0.33 0.62 -9.45
CA TRP A 92 0.96 -0.06 -9.33
C TRP A 92 1.15 -0.65 -7.94
N ASP A 93 1.51 -1.93 -7.88
CA ASP A 93 1.96 -2.61 -6.68
C ASP A 93 3.40 -3.14 -6.83
N PHE A 94 4.11 -3.21 -5.71
CA PHE A 94 5.42 -3.83 -5.64
C PHE A 94 5.68 -4.42 -4.24
N GLU A 95 6.18 -5.66 -4.22
CA GLU A 95 6.62 -6.32 -3.00
C GLU A 95 8.13 -6.13 -2.82
N LEU A 96 8.52 -5.43 -1.75
CA LEU A 96 9.92 -5.22 -1.40
C LEU A 96 10.60 -6.54 -1.04
N ARG A 97 11.67 -6.90 -1.76
CA ARG A 97 12.44 -8.13 -1.52
C ARG A 97 13.75 -7.89 -0.79
N LEU A 98 14.41 -6.78 -1.12
CA LEU A 98 15.67 -6.36 -0.54
C LEU A 98 15.55 -4.93 -0.04
N ALA A 99 16.23 -4.61 1.06
CA ALA A 99 16.09 -3.32 1.74
C ALA A 99 16.63 -2.14 0.93
N ASP A 100 17.63 -2.37 0.07
CA ASP A 100 18.25 -1.37 -0.80
C ASP A 100 17.32 -0.86 -1.90
N GLN A 101 16.32 -1.65 -2.30
CA GLN A 101 15.36 -1.26 -3.34
C GLN A 101 14.36 -0.19 -2.88
N ILE A 102 14.30 0.11 -1.57
CA ILE A 102 13.22 0.94 -0.99
C ILE A 102 13.16 2.35 -1.60
N GLY A 103 14.30 3.00 -1.83
CA GLY A 103 14.34 4.38 -2.34
C GLY A 103 13.74 4.48 -3.74
N GLU A 104 14.24 3.65 -4.66
CA GLU A 104 13.79 3.63 -6.05
C GLU A 104 12.30 3.32 -6.19
N HIS A 105 11.79 2.39 -5.38
CA HIS A 105 10.39 1.99 -5.43
C HIS A 105 9.45 3.00 -4.78
N VAL A 106 9.87 3.68 -3.72
CA VAL A 106 9.09 4.78 -3.13
C VAL A 106 9.02 5.97 -4.10
N ASP A 107 10.14 6.33 -4.74
CA ASP A 107 10.18 7.40 -5.74
C ASP A 107 9.28 7.06 -6.94
N ARG A 108 9.32 5.81 -7.41
CA ARG A 108 8.43 5.32 -8.48
C ARG A 108 6.97 5.35 -8.06
N ALA A 109 6.64 4.89 -6.85
CA ALA A 109 5.28 4.93 -6.32
C ALA A 109 4.75 6.37 -6.29
N TRP A 110 5.56 7.30 -5.79
CA TRP A 110 5.24 8.73 -5.77
C TRP A 110 5.01 9.30 -7.18
N ALA A 111 5.91 9.00 -8.12
CA ALA A 111 5.77 9.43 -9.51
C ALA A 111 4.46 8.90 -10.12
N ILE A 112 4.11 7.64 -9.88
CA ILE A 112 2.87 7.04 -10.40
C ILE A 112 1.63 7.66 -9.73
N ALA A 113 1.63 7.83 -8.40
CA ALA A 113 0.51 8.40 -7.67
C ALA A 113 0.25 9.88 -8.05
N SER A 114 1.31 10.65 -8.32
CA SER A 114 1.21 12.07 -8.69
C SER A 114 0.86 12.30 -10.17
N LEU A 115 0.90 11.27 -11.02
CA LEU A 115 0.48 11.39 -12.42
C LEU A 115 -1.05 11.55 -12.53
N PRO A 116 -1.53 12.53 -13.32
CA PRO A 116 -2.95 12.64 -13.67
C PRO A 116 -3.46 11.33 -14.28
N ALA A 117 -4.68 10.92 -13.92
CA ALA A 117 -5.33 9.69 -14.40
C ALA A 117 -5.27 9.53 -15.94
N GLU A 118 -5.40 10.63 -16.68
CA GLU A 118 -5.43 10.68 -18.14
C GLU A 118 -4.08 10.35 -18.82
N ARG A 119 -2.95 10.55 -18.13
CA ARG A 119 -1.59 10.38 -18.72
C ARG A 119 -0.94 9.02 -18.43
N ALA A 120 -1.56 8.17 -17.63
CA ALA A 120 -0.98 6.89 -17.24
C ALA A 120 -1.17 5.76 -18.27
N GLY A 121 -2.01 5.94 -19.30
CA GLY A 121 -2.25 4.93 -20.35
C GLY A 121 -2.85 3.61 -19.82
N LEU A 122 -3.36 3.61 -18.59
CA LEU A 122 -4.02 2.48 -17.94
C LEU A 122 -5.54 2.62 -18.15
N PRO A 123 -6.27 1.53 -18.47
CA PRO A 123 -7.73 1.59 -18.58
C PRO A 123 -8.29 2.06 -17.23
N GLU A 124 -9.14 3.09 -17.21
CA GLU A 124 -9.93 3.71 -16.12
C GLU A 124 -9.98 3.02 -14.73
N LEU A 125 -8.85 2.64 -14.16
CA LEU A 125 -8.69 1.95 -12.88
C LEU A 125 -7.52 2.61 -12.16
N THR A 126 -7.89 3.49 -11.24
CA THR A 126 -7.11 4.65 -10.81
C THR A 126 -6.93 4.70 -9.30
N ALA A 127 -6.01 3.93 -8.70
CA ALA A 127 -5.37 4.33 -7.41
C ALA A 127 -3.86 4.16 -7.40
#